data_AF-A0A662E3A6-F1
#
_entry.id   AF-A0A662E3A6-F1
#
_cell.length_a   1.000
_cell.length_b   1.000
_cell.length_c   1.000
_cell.angle_alpha   90.00
_cell.angle_beta   90.00
_cell.angle_gamma   90.00
#
_symmetry.space_group_name_H-M   'P 1'
#
loop_
_entity.id
_entity.type
_entity.pdbx_description
1 polymer ?
#
loop_
_entity_poly.entity_id
_entity_poly.type
_entity_poly.pdbx_seq_one_letter_code
_entity_poly.pdbx_strand_id
1 'polypeptide(L)'
;MVMFKQKTIRTQVSCSGIGLHSGKKVQLALTPAPDHTGVVFRRVDLNYYPIKADIKYASRLSYATNLSRNGVSIATTEHLLGTLIGLGIDNLYVDIDAEEVPIMDGSASAFVYLINEAGVRFGDAEKKVLNILKPVHFAMGDRRVSIYPAENYQITYSIEFDHAVVGSQKKTIGFDGAATFENEISGARTFGFLKDVEMLRKNGLALGGSLDNAIVIDTDRVLNSYLRFKDEFVRHKILDVMGDLGLLGYSMRGHVVAHRAGHEIHAGLAKKLRDNQSAFEIVPISSLVQPAEQDGLEELVEVPSNY
;
A
#
# COMPACT_ATOMS: atom_id res chain seq x y z
N MET A 1 19.30 -19.61 -2.02
CA MET A 1 18.11 -19.71 -2.93
C MET A 1 16.73 -19.30 -2.37
N VAL A 2 16.57 -18.87 -1.10
CA VAL A 2 15.25 -18.49 -0.54
C VAL A 2 14.76 -17.08 -0.95
N MET A 3 15.70 -16.20 -1.32
CA MET A 3 15.45 -14.76 -1.52
C MET A 3 14.49 -14.42 -2.68
N PHE A 4 14.33 -15.33 -3.63
CA PHE A 4 13.53 -15.12 -4.85
C PHE A 4 12.18 -15.83 -4.83
N LYS A 5 11.76 -16.43 -3.71
CA LYS A 5 10.47 -17.12 -3.62
C LYS A 5 9.34 -16.17 -3.25
N GLN A 6 8.12 -16.50 -3.67
CA GLN A 6 6.91 -15.79 -3.23
C GLN A 6 6.76 -15.90 -1.71
N LYS A 7 6.17 -14.87 -1.10
CA LYS A 7 5.94 -14.78 0.34
C LYS A 7 4.45 -14.82 0.68
N THR A 8 4.14 -15.47 1.79
CA THR A 8 2.87 -15.39 2.52
C THR A 8 3.17 -15.32 4.01
N ILE A 9 2.17 -15.17 4.86
CA ILE A 9 2.36 -15.26 6.32
C ILE A 9 2.37 -16.72 6.79
N ARG A 10 2.98 -17.03 7.95
CA ARG A 10 3.05 -18.41 8.48
C ARG A 10 1.76 -18.85 9.13
N THR A 11 1.17 -17.95 9.92
CA THR A 11 -0.02 -18.23 10.72
C THR A 11 -1.07 -17.15 10.49
N GLN A 12 -2.33 -17.46 10.77
CA GLN A 12 -3.40 -16.48 10.69
C GLN A 12 -3.29 -15.48 11.86
N VAL A 13 -3.51 -14.19 11.56
CA VAL A 13 -3.62 -13.12 12.57
C VAL A 13 -4.87 -12.29 12.31
N SER A 14 -5.40 -11.66 13.36
CA SER A 14 -6.62 -10.85 13.25
C SER A 14 -6.52 -9.57 14.05
N CYS A 15 -7.26 -8.55 13.60
CA CYS A 15 -7.46 -7.31 14.34
C CYS A 15 -8.92 -6.85 14.26
N SER A 16 -9.28 -6.02 15.22
CA SER A 16 -10.56 -5.29 15.25
C SER A 16 -10.29 -3.81 15.11
N GLY A 17 -11.19 -3.09 14.44
CA GLY A 17 -11.09 -1.64 14.36
C GLY A 17 -12.39 -1.01 13.89
N ILE A 18 -12.26 0.21 13.38
CA ILE A 18 -13.35 0.96 12.74
C ILE A 18 -12.94 1.37 11.34
N GLY A 19 -13.88 1.39 10.40
CA GLY A 19 -13.66 2.03 9.10
C GLY A 19 -13.54 3.54 9.24
N LEU A 20 -12.60 4.17 8.52
CA LEU A 20 -12.41 5.63 8.55
C LEU A 20 -13.66 6.37 8.11
N HIS A 21 -14.21 5.94 6.97
CA HIS A 21 -15.30 6.65 6.33
C HIS A 21 -16.67 6.21 6.84
N SER A 22 -16.89 4.90 6.94
CA SER A 22 -18.15 4.31 7.39
C SER A 22 -18.39 4.46 8.89
N GLY A 23 -17.32 4.55 9.70
CA GLY A 23 -17.41 4.52 11.17
C GLY A 23 -17.90 3.19 11.75
N LYS A 24 -18.07 2.15 10.91
CA LYS A 24 -18.53 0.83 11.34
C LYS A 24 -17.40 0.06 11.98
N LYS A 25 -17.72 -0.74 13.01
CA LYS A 25 -16.79 -1.73 13.54
C LYS A 25 -16.53 -2.81 12.49
N VAL A 26 -15.30 -3.27 12.44
CA VAL A 26 -14.85 -4.29 11.49
C VAL A 26 -13.89 -5.25 12.18
N GLN A 27 -14.05 -6.53 11.87
CA GLN A 27 -13.07 -7.57 12.11
C GLN A 27 -12.36 -7.90 10.81
N LEU A 28 -11.03 -7.94 10.87
CA LEU A 28 -10.18 -8.31 9.76
C LEU A 28 -9.24 -9.43 10.19
N ALA A 29 -9.14 -10.48 9.37
CA ALA A 29 -8.16 -11.54 9.54
C ALA A 29 -7.29 -11.67 8.28
N LEU A 30 -5.99 -11.79 8.49
CA LEU A 30 -5.01 -12.10 7.45
C LEU A 30 -4.71 -13.59 7.54
N THR A 31 -4.93 -14.30 6.45
CA THR A 31 -4.80 -15.77 6.38
C THR A 31 -3.80 -16.15 5.28
N PRO A 32 -2.84 -17.06 5.55
CA PRO A 32 -1.91 -17.55 4.53
C PRO A 32 -2.65 -18.02 3.27
N ALA A 33 -2.07 -17.78 2.10
CA ALA A 33 -2.62 -18.23 0.84
C ALA A 33 -1.57 -19.02 0.02
N PRO A 34 -2.01 -19.97 -0.83
CA PRO A 34 -1.11 -20.69 -1.74
C PRO A 34 -0.41 -19.77 -2.73
N ASP A 35 0.68 -20.27 -3.32
CA ASP A 35 1.40 -19.56 -4.38
C ASP A 35 0.48 -19.18 -5.55
N HIS A 36 0.81 -18.07 -6.19
CA HIS A 36 0.06 -17.48 -7.31
C HIS A 36 -1.37 -17.02 -7.00
N THR A 37 -1.80 -17.05 -5.73
CA THR A 37 -3.09 -16.50 -5.33
C THR A 37 -3.14 -14.98 -5.56
N GLY A 38 -2.06 -14.29 -5.23
CA GLY A 38 -2.07 -12.84 -5.03
C GLY A 38 -2.78 -12.46 -3.72
N VAL A 39 -3.15 -11.19 -3.60
CA VAL A 39 -3.99 -10.71 -2.49
C VAL A 39 -5.47 -10.80 -2.87
N VAL A 40 -6.27 -11.49 -2.06
CA VAL A 40 -7.71 -11.65 -2.27
C VAL A 40 -8.45 -11.28 -1.01
N PHE A 41 -9.24 -10.22 -1.08
CA PHE A 41 -10.16 -9.89 -0.02
C PHE A 41 -11.41 -10.79 -0.08
N ARG A 42 -11.94 -11.19 1.07
CA ARG A 42 -13.14 -12.04 1.18
C ARG A 42 -14.10 -11.43 2.19
N ARG A 43 -15.30 -11.07 1.73
CA ARG A 43 -16.40 -10.60 2.60
C ARG A 43 -17.01 -11.79 3.33
N VAL A 44 -16.58 -12.04 4.56
CA VAL A 44 -16.99 -13.24 5.33
C VAL A 44 -18.45 -13.17 5.75
N ASP A 45 -18.96 -11.96 5.96
CA ASP A 45 -20.37 -11.65 6.21
C ASP A 45 -21.26 -11.93 4.98
N LEU A 46 -20.66 -12.11 3.80
CA LEU A 46 -21.33 -12.43 2.54
C LEU A 46 -20.87 -13.78 1.97
N ASN A 47 -20.77 -14.80 2.83
CA ASN A 47 -20.37 -16.16 2.45
C ASN A 47 -18.99 -16.20 1.75
N TYR A 48 -18.00 -15.54 2.35
CA TYR A 48 -16.62 -15.45 1.86
C TYR A 48 -16.49 -14.89 0.43
N TYR A 49 -17.37 -13.96 0.03
CA TYR A 49 -17.40 -13.44 -1.34
C TYR A 49 -16.05 -12.80 -1.75
N PRO A 50 -15.37 -13.31 -2.81
CA PRO A 50 -14.00 -12.94 -3.11
C PRO A 50 -13.87 -11.76 -4.09
N ILE A 51 -13.03 -10.80 -3.71
CA ILE A 51 -12.58 -9.68 -4.56
C ILE A 51 -11.05 -9.67 -4.57
N LYS A 52 -10.46 -10.01 -5.72
CA LYS A 52 -9.00 -9.95 -5.90
C LYS A 52 -8.53 -8.48 -5.87
N ALA A 53 -7.39 -8.21 -5.24
CA ALA A 53 -6.73 -6.91 -5.35
C ALA A 53 -6.15 -6.76 -6.77
N ASP A 54 -6.98 -6.24 -7.67
CA ASP A 54 -6.69 -6.11 -9.09
C ASP A 54 -7.30 -4.80 -9.58
N ILE A 55 -6.53 -4.03 -10.33
CA ILE A 55 -6.93 -2.70 -10.83
C ILE A 55 -8.23 -2.74 -11.65
N LYS A 56 -8.61 -3.90 -12.21
CA LYS A 56 -9.91 -4.07 -12.89
C LYS A 56 -11.12 -3.94 -11.96
N TYR A 57 -10.93 -4.20 -10.67
CA TYR A 57 -11.96 -4.07 -9.64
C TYR A 57 -11.87 -2.73 -8.90
N ALA A 58 -10.89 -1.88 -9.21
CA ALA A 58 -10.81 -0.54 -8.66
C ALA A 58 -12.04 0.28 -9.08
N SER A 59 -12.81 0.65 -8.06
CA SER A 59 -14.06 1.42 -8.14
C SER A 59 -13.84 2.81 -7.57
N ARG A 60 -14.82 3.45 -6.92
CA ARG A 60 -14.76 4.81 -6.36
C ARG A 60 -13.36 5.16 -5.79
N LEU A 61 -12.77 6.25 -6.30
CA LEU A 61 -11.40 6.71 -5.95
C LEU A 61 -11.41 8.10 -5.27
N SER A 62 -12.57 8.53 -4.80
CA SER A 62 -12.72 9.76 -4.03
C SER A 62 -12.39 9.45 -2.58
N TYR A 63 -11.31 10.06 -2.07
CA TYR A 63 -10.82 9.97 -0.68
C TYR A 63 -10.15 8.66 -0.25
N ALA A 64 -10.43 7.54 -0.93
CA ALA A 64 -9.83 6.23 -0.66
C ALA A 64 -9.86 5.35 -1.92
N THR A 65 -9.14 4.23 -1.90
CA THR A 65 -9.18 3.21 -2.96
C THR A 65 -10.11 2.06 -2.59
N ASN A 66 -11.20 1.95 -3.37
CA ASN A 66 -12.22 0.94 -3.17
C ASN A 66 -12.15 -0.14 -4.26
N LEU A 67 -12.35 -1.39 -3.86
CA LEU A 67 -12.54 -2.52 -4.77
C LEU A 67 -14.02 -2.90 -4.84
N SER A 68 -14.53 -3.19 -6.04
CA SER A 68 -15.88 -3.70 -6.22
C SER A 68 -15.98 -4.76 -7.32
N ARG A 69 -16.83 -5.76 -7.07
CA ARG A 69 -17.15 -6.84 -8.02
C ARG A 69 -18.59 -7.29 -7.83
N ASN A 70 -19.41 -7.12 -8.86
CA ASN A 70 -20.84 -7.49 -8.88
C ASN A 70 -21.64 -6.95 -7.69
N GLY A 71 -21.49 -5.66 -7.37
CA GLY A 71 -22.25 -4.99 -6.32
C GLY A 71 -21.70 -5.17 -4.89
N VAL A 72 -20.76 -6.09 -4.68
CA VAL A 72 -20.01 -6.18 -3.41
C VAL A 72 -18.81 -5.24 -3.47
N SER A 73 -18.51 -4.56 -2.37
CA SER A 73 -17.38 -3.63 -2.27
C SER A 73 -16.60 -3.76 -0.97
N ILE A 74 -15.33 -3.33 -1.05
CA ILE A 74 -14.42 -3.14 0.07
C ILE A 74 -13.72 -1.80 -0.14
N ALA A 75 -13.80 -0.93 0.84
CA ALA A 75 -13.23 0.42 0.81
C ALA A 75 -11.92 0.52 1.61
N THR A 76 -11.16 1.58 1.32
CA THR A 76 -9.97 1.99 2.10
C THR A 76 -8.88 0.91 2.13
N THR A 77 -8.61 0.31 0.97
CA THR A 77 -7.68 -0.83 0.83
C THR A 77 -6.21 -0.44 0.76
N GLU A 78 -5.92 0.83 0.50
CA GLU A 78 -4.61 1.37 0.16
C GLU A 78 -3.54 1.19 1.24
N HIS A 79 -3.85 1.37 2.54
CA HIS A 79 -2.83 1.25 3.60
C HIS A 79 -2.40 -0.20 3.81
N LEU A 80 -3.37 -1.12 3.79
CA LEU A 80 -3.09 -2.55 3.87
C LEU A 80 -2.31 -3.00 2.64
N LEU A 81 -2.76 -2.65 1.43
CA LEU A 81 -2.05 -3.01 0.19
C LEU A 81 -0.63 -2.42 0.16
N GLY A 82 -0.45 -1.17 0.59
CA GLY A 82 0.85 -0.54 0.69
C GLY A 82 1.77 -1.28 1.67
N THR A 83 1.21 -1.74 2.79
CA THR A 83 1.92 -2.61 3.76
C THR A 83 2.36 -3.92 3.12
N LEU A 84 1.47 -4.60 2.40
CA LEU A 84 1.78 -5.89 1.76
C LEU A 84 2.87 -5.74 0.71
N ILE A 85 2.81 -4.69 -0.11
CA ILE A 85 3.87 -4.37 -1.08
C ILE A 85 5.18 -4.03 -0.37
N GLY A 86 5.13 -3.19 0.66
CA GLY A 86 6.29 -2.76 1.44
C GLY A 86 7.04 -3.92 2.10
N LEU A 87 6.31 -4.89 2.66
CA LEU A 87 6.87 -6.11 3.27
C LEU A 87 7.16 -7.23 2.24
N GLY A 88 6.70 -7.03 1.00
CA GLY A 88 6.89 -7.97 -0.11
C GLY A 88 6.04 -9.23 0.00
N ILE A 89 4.89 -9.20 0.68
CA ILE A 89 3.92 -10.29 0.76
C ILE A 89 3.19 -10.44 -0.57
N ASP A 90 3.25 -11.63 -1.17
CA ASP A 90 2.69 -11.90 -2.50
C ASP A 90 1.30 -12.52 -2.42
N ASN A 91 1.10 -13.46 -1.50
CA ASN A 91 -0.11 -14.28 -1.42
C ASN A 91 -0.77 -14.12 -0.06
N LEU A 92 -2.03 -13.68 -0.04
CA LEU A 92 -2.77 -13.50 1.20
C LEU A 92 -4.27 -13.52 0.97
N TYR A 93 -5.01 -14.18 1.86
CA TYR A 93 -6.44 -13.94 1.99
C TYR A 93 -6.67 -12.87 3.07
N VAL A 94 -7.48 -11.86 2.75
CA VAL A 94 -7.90 -10.81 3.68
C VAL A 94 -9.38 -10.99 3.96
N ASP A 95 -9.68 -11.66 5.06
CA ASP A 95 -11.04 -11.89 5.53
C ASP A 95 -11.55 -10.66 6.27
N ILE A 96 -12.72 -10.17 5.87
CA ILE A 96 -13.30 -8.94 6.44
C ILE A 96 -14.81 -9.07 6.55
N ASP A 97 -15.37 -8.68 7.69
CA ASP A 97 -16.81 -8.80 7.99
C ASP A 97 -17.61 -7.51 7.73
N ALA A 98 -16.96 -6.51 7.14
CA ALA A 98 -17.54 -5.22 6.82
C ALA A 98 -17.07 -4.72 5.44
N GLU A 99 -17.66 -3.62 4.99
CA GLU A 99 -17.40 -3.02 3.67
C GLU A 99 -16.16 -2.12 3.61
N GLU A 100 -15.41 -1.95 4.70
CA GLU A 100 -14.26 -1.05 4.79
C GLU A 100 -13.18 -1.63 5.70
N VAL A 101 -11.93 -1.61 5.23
CA VAL A 101 -10.75 -2.02 6.02
C VAL A 101 -10.62 -1.12 7.27
N PRO A 102 -10.28 -1.68 8.45
CA PRO A 102 -10.07 -0.86 9.64
C PRO A 102 -8.95 0.16 9.43
N ILE A 103 -9.19 1.40 9.82
CA ILE A 103 -8.20 2.48 9.67
C ILE A 103 -7.03 2.38 10.65
N MET A 104 -7.21 1.62 11.74
CA MET A 104 -6.25 1.49 12.83
C MET A 104 -5.84 2.87 13.38
N ASP A 105 -4.56 3.22 13.36
CA ASP A 105 -4.02 4.52 13.77
C ASP A 105 -3.84 5.50 12.59
N GLY A 106 -4.35 5.14 11.41
CA GLY A 106 -4.24 5.91 10.18
C GLY A 106 -2.96 5.69 9.39
N SER A 107 -2.05 4.83 9.86
CA SER A 107 -0.84 4.45 9.13
C SER A 107 -0.80 2.95 8.85
N ALA A 108 0.33 2.48 8.31
CA ALA A 108 0.57 1.06 8.05
C ALA A 108 1.15 0.31 9.27
N SER A 109 1.51 0.99 10.37
CA SER A 109 2.26 0.40 11.48
C SER A 109 1.54 -0.75 12.16
N ALA A 110 0.23 -0.64 12.35
CA ALA A 110 -0.56 -1.73 12.93
C ALA A 110 -0.58 -2.97 12.04
N PHE A 111 -0.65 -2.80 10.72
CA PHE A 111 -0.59 -3.92 9.78
C PHE A 111 0.81 -4.54 9.71
N VAL A 112 1.87 -3.72 9.75
CA VAL A 112 3.25 -4.20 9.87
C VAL A 112 3.41 -5.07 11.11
N TYR A 113 2.95 -4.59 12.26
CA TYR A 113 2.98 -5.35 13.51
C TYR A 113 2.28 -6.70 13.37
N LEU A 114 1.05 -6.73 12.87
CA LEU A 114 0.30 -7.98 12.67
C LEU A 114 1.02 -8.98 11.75
N ILE A 115 1.59 -8.51 10.64
CA ILE A 115 2.29 -9.37 9.67
C ILE A 115 3.59 -9.91 10.28
N ASN A 116 4.30 -9.10 11.06
CA ASN A 116 5.51 -9.52 11.74
C ASN A 116 5.21 -10.55 12.84
N GLU A 117 4.15 -10.35 13.62
CA GLU A 117 3.65 -11.34 14.60
C GLU A 117 3.24 -12.66 13.93
N ALA A 118 2.58 -12.59 12.77
CA ALA A 118 2.19 -13.77 11.99
C ALA A 118 3.40 -14.58 11.50
N GLY A 119 4.55 -13.92 11.36
CA GLY A 119 5.75 -14.42 10.72
C GLY A 119 5.60 -14.59 9.20
N VAL A 120 6.71 -14.52 8.46
CA VAL A 120 6.71 -14.70 7.00
C VAL A 120 7.16 -16.11 6.61
N ARG A 121 6.45 -16.73 5.68
CA ARG A 121 6.77 -18.01 5.04
C ARG A 121 7.07 -17.80 3.56
N PHE A 122 8.11 -18.47 3.08
CA PHE A 122 8.40 -18.57 1.66
C PHE A 122 7.60 -19.74 1.05
N GLY A 123 6.99 -19.51 -0.11
CA GLY A 123 6.37 -20.54 -0.93
C GLY A 123 7.38 -21.38 -1.68
N ASP A 124 6.92 -22.10 -2.70
CA ASP A 124 7.75 -22.88 -3.61
C ASP A 124 7.98 -22.15 -4.94
N ALA A 125 6.99 -21.36 -5.37
CA ALA A 125 7.03 -20.60 -6.59
C ALA A 125 8.01 -19.42 -6.51
N GLU A 126 8.68 -19.16 -7.63
CA GLU A 126 9.49 -17.97 -7.78
C GLU A 126 8.62 -16.69 -7.82
N LYS A 127 9.09 -15.63 -7.16
CA LYS A 127 8.51 -14.30 -7.18
C LYS A 127 8.76 -13.68 -8.55
N LYS A 128 7.70 -13.11 -9.11
CA LYS A 128 7.78 -12.31 -10.33
C LYS A 128 7.65 -10.84 -9.98
N VAL A 129 8.32 -10.00 -10.77
CA VAL A 129 8.25 -8.55 -10.63
C VAL A 129 7.79 -7.92 -11.94
N LEU A 130 7.08 -6.80 -11.82
CA LEU A 130 6.72 -5.95 -12.94
C LEU A 130 7.90 -5.02 -13.24
N ASN A 131 8.65 -5.32 -14.29
CA ASN A 131 9.81 -4.57 -14.72
C ASN A 131 9.41 -3.52 -15.77
N ILE A 132 9.64 -2.25 -15.49
CA ILE A 132 9.23 -1.15 -16.38
C ILE A 132 10.27 -0.97 -17.48
N LEU A 133 9.82 -1.06 -18.73
CA LEU A 133 10.65 -0.98 -19.94
C LEU A 133 10.56 0.38 -20.63
N LYS A 134 9.43 1.09 -20.49
CA LYS A 134 9.21 2.40 -21.10
C LYS A 134 8.48 3.34 -20.14
N PRO A 135 8.70 4.67 -20.24
CA PRO A 135 7.95 5.62 -19.45
C PRO A 135 6.44 5.57 -19.73
N VAL A 136 5.64 5.65 -18.67
CA VAL A 136 4.17 5.81 -18.77
C VAL A 136 3.73 6.98 -17.90
N HIS A 137 2.87 7.82 -18.44
CA HIS A 137 2.45 9.08 -17.83
C HIS A 137 0.92 9.18 -17.77
N PHE A 138 0.37 9.64 -16.64
CA PHE A 138 -1.04 9.99 -16.47
C PHE A 138 -1.17 11.33 -15.75
N ALA A 139 -2.09 12.19 -16.21
CA ALA A 139 -2.28 13.52 -15.66
C ALA A 139 -3.74 13.98 -15.82
N MET A 140 -4.21 14.79 -14.86
CA MET A 140 -5.49 15.51 -14.94
C MET A 140 -5.29 16.91 -14.33
N GLY A 141 -5.25 17.93 -15.18
CA GLY A 141 -4.90 19.29 -14.77
C GLY A 141 -3.45 19.38 -14.30
N ASP A 142 -3.24 19.94 -13.11
CA ASP A 142 -1.93 20.07 -12.46
C ASP A 142 -1.47 18.79 -11.73
N ARG A 143 -2.37 17.84 -11.51
CA ARG A 143 -2.09 16.55 -10.85
C ARG A 143 -1.54 15.54 -11.85
N ARG A 144 -0.43 14.90 -11.52
CA ARG A 144 0.23 13.93 -12.42
C ARG A 144 0.98 12.84 -11.69
N VAL A 145 1.09 11.69 -12.33
CA VAL A 145 1.96 10.60 -11.93
C VAL A 145 2.60 9.97 -13.17
N SER A 146 3.86 9.59 -13.05
CA SER A 146 4.65 8.96 -14.09
C SER A 146 5.41 7.78 -13.51
N ILE A 147 5.69 6.78 -14.33
CA ILE A 147 6.60 5.70 -13.98
C ILE A 147 7.66 5.55 -15.08
N TYR A 148 8.91 5.43 -14.69
CA TYR A 148 10.07 5.33 -15.58
C TYR A 148 10.82 4.01 -15.36
N PRO A 149 11.52 3.49 -16.39
CA PRO A 149 12.46 2.40 -16.21
C PRO A 149 13.52 2.75 -15.17
N ALA A 150 13.75 1.85 -14.22
CA ALA A 150 14.81 1.98 -13.21
C ALA A 150 15.16 0.59 -12.66
N GLU A 151 16.42 0.42 -12.25
CA GLU A 151 16.92 -0.85 -11.70
C GLU A 151 16.33 -1.18 -10.32
N ASN A 152 15.94 -0.18 -9.55
CA ASN A 152 15.36 -0.37 -8.23
C ASN A 152 13.98 0.26 -8.16
N TYR A 153 13.17 -0.19 -7.21
CA TYR A 153 11.90 0.47 -6.94
C TYR A 153 12.17 1.79 -6.21
N GLN A 154 11.71 2.90 -6.78
CA GLN A 154 11.86 4.21 -6.18
C GLN A 154 10.57 5.00 -6.34
N ILE A 155 10.23 5.81 -5.34
CA ILE A 155 9.12 6.74 -5.39
C ILE A 155 9.62 8.15 -5.07
N THR A 156 9.40 9.09 -5.97
CA THR A 156 9.46 10.53 -5.72
C THR A 156 8.05 11.06 -5.64
N TYR A 157 7.67 11.63 -4.50
CA TYR A 157 6.37 12.26 -4.32
C TYR A 157 6.54 13.73 -3.98
N SER A 158 5.71 14.57 -4.57
CA SER A 158 5.60 15.98 -4.21
C SER A 158 4.15 16.37 -3.96
N ILE A 159 3.93 17.08 -2.87
CA ILE A 159 2.67 17.70 -2.50
C ILE A 159 2.84 19.20 -2.45
N GLU A 160 1.74 19.90 -2.69
CA GLU A 160 1.67 21.36 -2.62
C GLU A 160 0.28 21.71 -2.12
N PHE A 161 0.25 22.21 -0.89
CA PHE A 161 -0.95 22.69 -0.22
C PHE A 161 -0.76 24.17 0.09
N ASP A 162 -1.77 24.97 -0.25
CA ASP A 162 -1.85 26.37 0.16
C ASP A 162 -2.23 26.44 1.65
N HIS A 163 -1.27 26.05 2.49
CA HIS A 163 -1.42 25.93 3.94
C HIS A 163 -0.06 26.00 4.62
N ALA A 164 0.14 26.93 5.55
CA ALA A 164 1.46 27.20 6.15
C ALA A 164 2.11 25.96 6.80
N VAL A 165 1.30 25.07 7.39
CA VAL A 165 1.79 23.88 8.11
C VAL A 165 2.17 22.72 7.18
N VAL A 166 1.43 22.55 6.08
CA VAL A 166 1.67 21.44 5.15
C VAL A 166 2.63 21.90 4.06
N GLY A 167 2.31 23.02 3.43
CA GLY A 167 3.12 23.69 2.42
C GLY A 167 3.44 22.79 1.23
N SER A 168 4.58 23.07 0.62
CA SER A 168 5.16 22.25 -0.44
C SER A 168 6.19 21.30 0.14
N GLN A 169 6.05 20.02 -0.16
CA GLN A 169 6.99 18.98 0.28
C GLN A 169 7.36 18.10 -0.90
N LYS A 170 8.60 17.63 -0.91
CA LYS A 170 9.08 16.65 -1.89
C LYS A 170 9.98 15.64 -1.19
N LYS A 171 9.74 14.37 -1.44
CA LYS A 171 10.53 13.27 -0.88
C LYS A 171 10.78 12.22 -1.96
N THR A 172 12.00 11.69 -1.98
CA THR A 172 12.38 10.52 -2.79
C THR A 172 12.83 9.42 -1.85
N ILE A 173 12.31 8.21 -2.07
CA ILE A 173 12.67 7.01 -1.29
C ILE A 173 12.89 5.87 -2.28
N GLY A 174 14.07 5.25 -2.22
CA GLY A 174 14.34 3.96 -2.87
C GLY A 174 14.00 2.82 -1.90
N PHE A 175 13.45 1.73 -2.40
CA PHE A 175 13.08 0.56 -1.62
C PHE A 175 13.99 -0.61 -2.02
N ASP A 176 14.85 -1.00 -1.09
CA ASP A 176 15.80 -2.11 -1.16
C ASP A 176 15.35 -3.33 -0.34
N GLY A 177 14.27 -3.20 0.43
CA GLY A 177 13.69 -4.27 1.23
C GLY A 177 12.62 -3.77 2.19
N ALA A 178 12.12 -4.68 3.02
CA ALA A 178 11.07 -4.39 4.00
C ALA A 178 11.49 -3.34 5.05
N ALA A 179 12.75 -3.36 5.48
CA ALA A 179 13.26 -2.46 6.51
C ALA A 179 13.10 -0.98 6.14
N THR A 180 13.32 -0.63 4.86
CA THR A 180 13.13 0.75 4.40
C THR A 180 11.66 1.16 4.47
N PHE A 181 10.73 0.29 4.11
CA PHE A 181 9.30 0.56 4.28
C PHE A 181 8.92 0.73 5.75
N GLU A 182 9.37 -0.18 6.62
CA GLU A 182 9.07 -0.15 8.05
C GLU A 182 9.55 1.15 8.70
N ASN A 183 10.80 1.54 8.45
CA ASN A 183 11.43 2.69 9.09
C ASN A 183 10.99 4.04 8.50
N GLU A 184 10.83 4.13 7.18
CA GLU A 184 10.62 5.41 6.50
C GLU A 184 9.15 5.70 6.19
N ILE A 185 8.29 4.68 6.07
CA ILE A 185 6.93 4.85 5.56
C ILE A 185 5.86 4.38 6.53
N SER A 186 6.04 3.23 7.20
CA SER A 186 4.94 2.55 7.89
C SER A 186 4.24 3.42 8.95
N GLY A 187 5.00 4.28 9.63
CA GLY A 187 4.48 5.18 10.67
C GLY A 187 3.66 6.36 10.18
N ALA A 188 3.66 6.68 8.88
CA ALA A 188 3.11 7.93 8.37
C ALA A 188 1.58 7.89 8.27
N ARG A 189 0.91 8.68 9.13
CA ARG A 189 -0.56 8.68 9.24
C ARG A 189 -1.25 9.47 8.15
N THR A 190 -2.49 9.07 7.88
CA THR A 190 -3.42 9.83 7.05
C THR A 190 -3.73 11.17 7.67
N PHE A 191 -4.19 12.12 6.85
CA PHE A 191 -4.43 13.48 7.29
C PHE A 191 -5.62 14.12 6.58
N GLY A 192 -6.26 15.06 7.26
CA GLY A 192 -7.39 15.81 6.73
C GLY A 192 -7.49 17.19 7.37
N PHE A 193 -8.15 18.13 6.68
CA PHE A 193 -8.37 19.47 7.20
C PHE A 193 -9.67 19.51 8.02
N LEU A 194 -9.62 20.15 9.19
CA LEU A 194 -10.77 20.31 10.08
C LEU A 194 -11.96 20.94 9.38
N LYS A 195 -11.71 21.96 8.53
CA LYS A 195 -12.75 22.65 7.74
C LYS A 195 -13.55 21.72 6.82
N ASP A 196 -12.96 20.60 6.39
CA ASP A 196 -13.60 19.64 5.48
C ASP A 196 -14.37 18.54 6.24
N VAL A 197 -14.06 18.33 7.52
CA VAL A 197 -14.62 17.22 8.33
C VAL A 197 -16.14 17.29 8.42
N GLU A 198 -16.72 18.47 8.68
CA GLU A 198 -18.18 18.61 8.77
C GLU A 198 -18.88 18.26 7.46
N MET A 199 -18.33 18.74 6.33
CA MET A 199 -18.87 18.44 5.00
C MET A 199 -18.74 16.94 4.69
N LEU A 200 -17.60 16.33 4.99
CA LEU A 200 -17.40 14.90 4.80
C LEU A 200 -18.41 14.09 5.60
N ARG A 201 -18.61 14.41 6.88
CA ARG A 201 -19.58 13.72 7.75
C ARG A 201 -21.02 13.87 7.26
N LYS A 202 -21.41 15.07 6.79
CA LYS A 202 -22.72 15.29 6.16
C LYS A 202 -22.95 14.43 4.92
N ASN A 203 -21.88 14.05 4.22
CA ASN A 203 -21.91 13.18 3.04
C ASN A 203 -21.62 11.70 3.37
N GLY A 204 -21.68 11.30 4.64
CA GLY A 204 -21.46 9.91 5.07
C GLY A 204 -20.00 9.45 4.97
N LEU A 205 -19.04 10.38 5.02
CA LEU A 205 -17.60 10.12 5.01
C LEU A 205 -16.95 10.58 6.32
N ALA A 206 -15.78 10.03 6.63
CA ALA A 206 -14.99 10.35 7.82
C ALA A 206 -15.78 10.22 9.15
N LEU A 207 -16.76 9.30 9.20
CA LEU A 207 -17.58 9.05 10.38
C LEU A 207 -16.79 8.36 11.51
N GLY A 208 -15.76 7.59 11.16
CA GLY A 208 -14.81 6.98 12.11
C GLY A 208 -13.55 7.81 12.35
N GLY A 209 -13.40 8.96 11.69
CA GLY A 209 -12.23 9.82 11.80
C GLY A 209 -12.11 10.50 13.18
N SER A 210 -10.91 10.42 13.77
CA SER A 210 -10.55 11.00 15.06
C SER A 210 -9.06 11.38 15.09
N LEU A 211 -8.61 12.05 16.17
CA LEU A 211 -7.18 12.35 16.38
C LEU A 211 -6.32 11.09 16.62
N ASP A 212 -6.95 9.97 16.97
CA ASP A 212 -6.27 8.70 17.19
C ASP A 212 -5.89 8.00 15.87
N ASN A 213 -6.59 8.32 14.79
CA ASN A 213 -6.45 7.65 13.50
C ASN A 213 -6.24 8.57 12.30
N ALA A 214 -6.07 9.87 12.53
CA ALA A 214 -5.73 10.83 11.48
C ALA A 214 -4.99 12.04 12.09
N ILE A 215 -4.13 12.65 11.29
CA ILE A 215 -3.61 13.99 11.56
C ILE A 215 -4.67 15.00 11.13
N VAL A 216 -5.17 15.79 12.08
CA VAL A 216 -6.17 16.81 11.79
C VAL A 216 -5.49 18.17 11.75
N ILE A 217 -5.64 18.85 10.61
CA ILE A 217 -5.03 20.14 10.31
C ILE A 217 -6.09 21.22 10.45
N ASP A 218 -5.88 22.15 11.38
CA ASP A 218 -6.68 23.38 11.51
C ASP A 218 -6.00 24.50 10.70
N THR A 219 -6.57 25.71 10.72
CA THR A 219 -6.21 26.86 9.88
C THR A 219 -4.72 27.21 9.87
N ASP A 220 -4.02 27.05 11.00
CA ASP A 220 -2.62 27.45 11.17
C ASP A 220 -1.76 26.43 11.92
N ARG A 221 -2.32 25.26 12.29
CA ARG A 221 -1.64 24.25 13.11
C ARG A 221 -2.14 22.82 12.87
N VAL A 222 -1.33 21.86 13.30
CA VAL A 222 -1.78 20.47 13.52
C VAL A 222 -2.40 20.37 14.91
N LEU A 223 -3.54 19.69 15.03
CA LEU A 223 -4.23 19.49 16.31
C LEU A 223 -3.69 18.32 17.14
N ASN A 224 -3.08 17.33 16.49
CA ASN A 224 -2.43 16.22 17.18
C ASN A 224 -1.18 16.72 17.93
N SER A 225 -0.85 16.05 19.04
CA SER A 225 0.27 16.46 19.91
C SER A 225 1.64 16.50 19.20
N TYR A 226 1.85 15.66 18.19
CA TYR A 226 3.08 15.63 17.40
C TYR A 226 2.88 14.94 16.04
N LEU A 227 3.78 15.25 15.10
CA LEU A 227 4.02 14.45 13.90
C LEU A 227 5.07 13.38 14.20
N ARG A 228 4.88 12.17 13.67
CA ARG A 228 5.83 11.05 13.77
C ARG A 228 7.04 11.28 12.87
N PHE A 229 6.86 12.03 11.78
CA PHE A 229 7.93 12.48 10.89
C PHE A 229 7.77 13.97 10.60
N LYS A 230 8.88 14.68 10.39
CA LYS A 230 8.83 16.09 9.96
C LYS A 230 8.08 16.27 8.63
N ASP A 231 8.19 15.28 7.76
CA ASP A 231 7.60 15.19 6.42
C ASP A 231 6.50 14.10 6.34
N GLU A 232 5.75 13.89 7.44
CA GLU A 232 4.74 12.82 7.57
C GLU A 232 3.68 12.86 6.45
N PHE A 233 3.25 14.05 6.02
CA PHE A 233 2.23 14.20 4.97
C PHE A 233 2.65 13.62 3.62
N VAL A 234 3.87 13.93 3.16
CA VAL A 234 4.37 13.40 1.87
C VAL A 234 4.74 11.92 1.98
N ARG A 235 5.21 11.46 3.14
CA ARG A 235 5.43 10.02 3.41
C ARG A 235 4.13 9.22 3.34
N HIS A 236 3.04 9.76 3.89
CA HIS A 236 1.73 9.13 3.76
C HIS A 236 1.28 9.04 2.29
N LYS A 237 1.55 10.06 1.48
CA LYS A 237 1.26 10.00 0.05
C LYS A 237 2.11 8.98 -0.72
N ILE A 238 3.31 8.69 -0.23
CA ILE A 238 4.13 7.57 -0.72
C ILE A 238 3.49 6.22 -0.33
N LEU A 239 2.97 6.08 0.90
CA LEU A 239 2.20 4.90 1.32
C LEU A 239 0.99 4.68 0.41
N ASP A 240 0.19 5.73 0.18
CA ASP A 240 -1.01 5.67 -0.68
C ASP A 240 -0.68 5.16 -2.09
N VAL A 241 0.29 5.76 -2.77
CA VAL A 241 0.64 5.35 -4.16
C VAL A 241 1.22 3.95 -4.22
N MET A 242 1.95 3.52 -3.18
CA MET A 242 2.46 2.15 -3.10
C MET A 242 1.31 1.15 -3.01
N GLY A 243 0.28 1.43 -2.20
CA GLY A 243 -0.92 0.61 -2.11
C GLY A 243 -1.74 0.59 -3.38
N ASP A 244 -1.97 1.76 -3.98
CA ASP A 244 -2.77 1.89 -5.20
C ASP A 244 -2.11 1.18 -6.40
N LEU A 245 -0.80 1.32 -6.57
CA LEU A 245 -0.06 0.60 -7.62
C LEU A 245 0.10 -0.88 -7.28
N GLY A 246 -0.03 -1.28 -6.01
CA GLY A 246 -0.12 -2.68 -5.59
C GLY A 246 -1.27 -3.44 -6.26
N LEU A 247 -2.30 -2.74 -6.76
CA LEU A 247 -3.38 -3.34 -7.57
C LEU A 247 -2.94 -3.87 -8.93
N LEU A 248 -1.69 -3.61 -9.35
CA LEU A 248 -1.07 -4.28 -10.50
C LEU A 248 -0.68 -5.73 -10.18
N GLY A 249 -0.67 -6.13 -8.89
CA GLY A 249 -0.53 -7.50 -8.44
C GLY A 249 0.90 -8.03 -8.33
N TYR A 250 1.91 -7.17 -8.53
CA TYR A 250 3.33 -7.53 -8.47
C TYR A 250 4.13 -6.42 -7.79
N SER A 251 5.22 -6.80 -7.12
CA SER A 251 6.28 -5.84 -6.78
C SER A 251 6.87 -5.26 -8.08
N MET A 252 7.28 -3.99 -8.06
CA MET A 252 7.70 -3.27 -9.26
C MET A 252 9.21 -2.99 -9.27
N ARG A 253 9.83 -2.92 -10.45
CA ARG A 253 11.11 -2.23 -10.68
C ARG A 253 10.85 -1.04 -11.60
N GLY A 254 11.21 0.14 -11.13
CA GLY A 254 10.88 1.39 -11.79
C GLY A 254 10.82 2.56 -10.82
N HIS A 255 10.88 3.77 -11.38
CA HIS A 255 10.82 5.01 -10.62
C HIS A 255 9.46 5.68 -10.82
N VAL A 256 8.66 5.70 -9.76
CA VAL A 256 7.38 6.43 -9.72
C VAL A 256 7.64 7.88 -9.35
N VAL A 257 7.15 8.82 -10.14
CA VAL A 257 7.22 10.25 -9.88
C VAL A 257 5.81 10.83 -9.84
N ALA A 258 5.37 11.26 -8.67
CA ALA A 258 4.04 11.80 -8.42
C ALA A 258 4.11 13.27 -7.99
N HIS A 259 3.19 14.07 -8.51
CA HIS A 259 3.04 15.48 -8.15
C HIS A 259 1.56 15.81 -7.97
N ARG A 260 1.20 16.22 -6.74
CA ARG A 260 -0.17 16.55 -6.33
C ARG A 260 -1.19 15.47 -6.71
N ALA A 261 -0.73 14.22 -6.77
CA ALA A 261 -1.55 13.09 -7.16
C ALA A 261 -2.41 12.61 -5.97
N GLY A 262 -3.32 11.69 -6.26
CA GLY A 262 -4.16 10.99 -5.31
C GLY A 262 -4.69 9.72 -5.98
N HIS A 263 -5.55 8.97 -5.29
CA HIS A 263 -6.02 7.65 -5.73
C HIS A 263 -6.54 7.62 -7.18
N GLU A 264 -7.29 8.63 -7.61
CA GLU A 264 -7.76 8.78 -9.00
C GLU A 264 -6.61 8.79 -10.02
N ILE A 265 -5.56 9.56 -9.74
CA ILE A 265 -4.39 9.73 -10.61
C ILE A 265 -3.52 8.46 -10.58
N HIS A 266 -3.35 7.85 -9.40
CA HIS A 266 -2.61 6.60 -9.24
C HIS A 266 -3.26 5.45 -10.01
N ALA A 267 -4.58 5.27 -9.84
CA ALA A 267 -5.33 4.23 -10.56
C ALA A 267 -5.39 4.52 -12.07
N GLY A 268 -5.45 5.79 -12.48
CA GLY A 268 -5.36 6.19 -13.89
C GLY A 268 -4.04 5.72 -14.52
N LEU A 269 -2.92 5.87 -13.81
CA LEU A 269 -1.64 5.32 -14.24
C LEU A 269 -1.65 3.79 -14.25
N ALA A 270 -2.13 3.14 -13.19
CA ALA A 270 -2.18 1.68 -13.13
C ALA A 270 -3.01 1.08 -14.28
N LYS A 271 -4.16 1.68 -14.60
CA LYS A 271 -5.00 1.29 -15.76
C LYS A 271 -4.23 1.48 -17.07
N LYS A 272 -3.62 2.65 -17.26
CA LYS A 272 -2.84 2.96 -18.48
C LYS A 272 -1.64 2.04 -18.66
N LEU A 273 -0.96 1.67 -17.57
CA LEU A 273 0.16 0.74 -17.59
C LEU A 273 -0.34 -0.67 -17.94
N ARG A 274 -1.39 -1.18 -17.27
CA ARG A 274 -2.00 -2.49 -17.58
C ARG A 274 -2.38 -2.60 -19.06
N ASP A 275 -2.92 -1.53 -19.64
CA ASP A 275 -3.38 -1.51 -21.02
C ASP A 275 -2.23 -1.31 -22.04
N ASN A 276 -1.03 -0.95 -21.57
CA ASN A 276 0.17 -0.81 -22.40
C ASN A 276 1.20 -1.91 -22.10
N GLN A 277 0.93 -3.12 -22.59
CA GLN A 277 1.79 -4.29 -22.39
C GLN A 277 3.20 -4.16 -23.00
N SER A 278 3.46 -3.15 -23.83
CA SER A 278 4.81 -2.88 -24.38
C SER A 278 5.70 -2.05 -23.45
N ALA A 279 5.14 -1.50 -22.37
CA ALA A 279 5.83 -0.64 -21.43
C ALA A 279 6.39 -1.38 -20.22
N PHE A 280 6.04 -2.65 -20.04
CA PHE A 280 6.53 -3.48 -18.94
C PHE A 280 6.61 -4.95 -19.35
N GLU A 281 7.32 -5.73 -18.55
CA GLU A 281 7.30 -7.19 -18.58
C GLU A 281 7.11 -7.72 -17.16
N ILE A 282 6.58 -8.95 -17.03
CA ILE A 282 6.49 -9.66 -15.76
C ILE A 282 7.45 -10.83 -15.83
N VAL A 283 8.57 -10.72 -15.12
CA VAL A 283 9.67 -11.68 -15.18
C VAL A 283 10.01 -12.21 -13.80
N PRO A 284 10.58 -13.43 -13.69
CA PRO A 284 11.10 -13.92 -12.42
C PRO A 284 12.19 -12.99 -11.89
N ILE A 285 12.22 -12.74 -10.59
CA ILE A 285 13.19 -11.80 -10.00
C ILE A 285 14.64 -12.27 -10.20
N SER A 286 14.90 -13.58 -10.30
CA SER A 286 16.26 -14.09 -10.57
C SER A 286 16.80 -13.68 -11.93
N SER A 287 15.95 -13.43 -12.94
CA SER A 287 16.41 -13.02 -14.28
C SER A 287 16.92 -11.57 -14.32
N LEU A 288 16.79 -10.86 -13.21
CA LEU A 288 17.02 -9.42 -13.08
C LEU A 288 18.21 -9.07 -12.18
N VAL A 289 18.78 -10.08 -11.49
CA VAL A 289 19.95 -9.96 -10.62
C VAL A 289 21.17 -10.46 -11.39
N GLN A 290 22.27 -9.70 -11.38
CA GLN A 290 23.50 -10.12 -12.08
C GLN A 290 24.18 -11.28 -11.34
N PRO A 291 24.91 -12.17 -12.05
CA PRO A 291 25.52 -13.37 -11.45
C PRO A 291 26.50 -13.10 -10.30
N ALA A 292 27.10 -11.91 -10.21
CA ALA A 292 28.09 -11.58 -9.18
C ALA A 292 27.52 -11.38 -7.77
N GLU A 293 26.20 -11.20 -7.61
CA GLU A 293 25.55 -11.09 -6.30
C GLU A 293 25.11 -12.45 -5.72
N GLN A 294 25.28 -13.56 -6.47
CA GLN A 294 24.88 -14.89 -6.01
C GLN A 294 25.89 -15.53 -5.05
N ASP A 295 27.19 -15.26 -5.22
CA ASP A 295 28.26 -15.92 -4.43
C ASP A 295 28.53 -15.26 -3.06
N GLY A 296 28.04 -14.03 -2.83
CA GLY A 296 28.36 -13.25 -1.61
C GLY A 296 27.32 -13.32 -0.49
N LEU A 297 26.20 -14.03 -0.68
CA LEU A 297 25.05 -14.00 0.24
C LEU A 297 24.72 -15.36 0.89
N GLU A 298 25.51 -16.41 0.65
CA GLU A 298 25.29 -17.74 1.24
C GLU A 298 25.81 -17.88 2.69
N GLU A 299 26.60 -16.93 3.22
CA GLU A 299 27.29 -17.09 4.51
C GLU A 299 26.55 -16.61 5.78
N LEU A 300 25.30 -16.13 5.71
CA LEU A 300 24.61 -15.56 6.89
C LEU A 300 23.48 -16.41 7.49
N VAL A 301 23.46 -17.72 7.26
CA VAL A 301 22.52 -18.63 7.94
C VAL A 301 23.25 -19.77 8.63
N GLU A 302 24.09 -19.44 9.61
CA GLU A 302 24.33 -20.34 10.73
C GLU A 302 23.69 -19.74 11.99
N VAL A 303 22.49 -20.22 12.31
CA VAL A 303 21.91 -20.05 13.64
C VAL A 303 22.59 -21.09 14.53
N PRO A 304 23.35 -20.71 15.58
CA PRO A 304 23.92 -21.71 16.47
C PRO A 304 22.79 -22.37 17.25
N SER A 305 22.58 -23.66 17.03
CA SER A 305 21.85 -24.49 17.97
C SER A 305 22.71 -24.61 19.23
N ASN A 306 22.33 -23.94 20.32
CA ASN A 306 22.56 -24.37 21.71
C ASN A 306 21.92 -23.39 22.70
N TYR A 307 20.83 -23.87 23.32
CA TYR A 307 20.37 -23.75 24.72
C TYR A 307 18.84 -23.69 24.78
#